data_AF-A0A150G1S9-F1
#
_entry.id   AF-A0A150G1S9-F1
#
_cell.length_a   1.000
_cell.length_b   1.000
_cell.length_c   1.000
_cell.angle_alpha   90.00
_cell.angle_beta   90.00
_cell.angle_gamma   90.00
#
_symmetry.space_group_name_H-M   'P 1'
#
loop_
_entity.id
_entity.type
_entity.pdbx_description
1 polymer ?
#
loop_
_entity_poly.entity_id
_entity_poly.type
_entity_poly.pdbx_seq_one_letter_code
_entity_poly.pdbx_strand_id
1 'polypeptide(L)'
;MGHGWRRVMETVRQKVRSDRTFIPTSNARNEAMLKEATEFCTQLRALERDLRSTHKDIDGKFASLRNILQSPLPRAYDEDNNGTPVPCTEGLIIGQGINTEALQQAASDLKLRIEDEVIKPLRSWLGIYRDVCERMAKLEQLRLELDSRRRTVDSLTEKLERLEKTQPPPQQKEKEKHEQELERVAQLLQHKRDKLTHTQHAYRDLENTVFNSLQALIKDTGVLRDYAGLALQIIQDCYQKGYAAFGTATPLHDYHSTSDAMYQQQFQNMAMNQRAQSERATLIRQMTAPTGARTAGGASKEGDRAGVALYAAAMDDVAGDAMPYDQQMQQQGPYVDPAGQGTGGAINPYQNAYQASPHHYNRIMTSPVGGWQGQAIPY
;
A
#
# COMPACT_ATOMS: atom_id res chain seq x y z
N MET A 1 -1.41 -31.56 -34.90
CA MET A 1 -1.31 -31.14 -33.48
C MET A 1 -1.28 -29.62 -33.41
N GLY A 2 -2.20 -29.00 -32.67
CA GLY A 2 -2.27 -27.54 -32.53
C GLY A 2 -1.08 -26.94 -31.78
N HIS A 3 -0.86 -25.63 -31.92
CA HIS A 3 0.21 -24.89 -31.22
C HIS A 3 0.10 -25.01 -29.69
N GLY A 4 -1.13 -25.04 -29.14
CA GLY A 4 -1.37 -25.24 -27.71
C GLY A 4 -0.79 -26.55 -27.16
N TRP A 5 -1.04 -27.68 -27.85
CA TRP A 5 -0.57 -29.00 -27.41
C TRP A 5 0.96 -29.09 -27.35
N ARG A 6 1.65 -28.47 -28.31
CA ARG A 6 3.12 -28.43 -28.33
C ARG A 6 3.69 -27.73 -27.11
N ARG A 7 3.10 -26.60 -26.70
CA ARG A 7 3.54 -25.86 -25.51
C ARG A 7 3.34 -26.68 -24.25
N VAL A 8 2.17 -27.30 -24.09
CA VAL A 8 1.86 -28.17 -22.93
C VAL A 8 2.83 -29.34 -22.84
N MET A 9 3.06 -30.04 -23.95
CA MET A 9 4.00 -31.16 -24.00
C MET A 9 5.44 -30.72 -23.67
N GLU A 10 5.85 -29.54 -24.12
CA GLU A 10 7.17 -29.00 -23.79
C GLU A 10 7.28 -28.65 -22.30
N THR A 11 6.23 -28.05 -21.70
CA THR A 11 6.19 -27.81 -20.25
C THR A 11 6.34 -29.12 -19.46
N VAL A 12 5.62 -30.18 -19.84
CA VAL A 12 5.72 -31.50 -19.19
C VAL A 12 7.13 -32.06 -19.37
N ARG A 13 7.70 -31.99 -20.57
CA ARG A 13 9.04 -32.51 -20.87
C ARG A 13 10.13 -31.79 -20.06
N GLN A 14 10.05 -30.47 -19.94
CA GLN A 14 10.99 -29.66 -19.15
C GLN A 14 10.89 -30.00 -17.66
N LYS A 15 9.68 -30.25 -17.14
CA LYS A 15 9.47 -30.68 -15.74
C LYS A 15 10.02 -32.07 -15.47
N VAL A 16 9.86 -33.02 -16.40
CA VAL A 16 10.32 -34.41 -16.24
C VAL A 16 11.84 -34.55 -16.39
N ARG A 17 12.53 -33.54 -16.93
CA ARG A 17 13.99 -33.58 -17.21
C ARG A 17 14.41 -34.83 -18.00
N SER A 18 13.57 -35.26 -18.94
CA SER A 18 13.78 -36.50 -19.70
C SER A 18 15.00 -36.43 -20.63
N ASP A 19 15.52 -35.23 -20.89
CA ASP A 19 16.59 -34.98 -21.83
C ASP A 19 17.71 -34.18 -21.14
N ARG A 20 18.81 -34.86 -20.81
CA ARG A 20 19.92 -34.28 -20.03
C ARG A 20 20.81 -33.36 -20.86
N THR A 21 20.81 -33.48 -22.18
CA THR A 21 21.67 -32.68 -23.07
C THR A 21 20.99 -31.38 -23.49
N PHE A 22 19.66 -31.33 -23.50
CA PHE A 22 18.92 -30.13 -23.87
C PHE A 22 18.93 -29.09 -22.74
N ILE A 23 19.47 -27.90 -23.05
CA ILE A 23 19.45 -26.73 -22.16
C ILE A 23 18.25 -25.84 -22.52
N PRO A 24 17.24 -25.72 -21.64
CA PRO A 24 16.10 -24.83 -21.85
C PRO A 24 16.54 -23.38 -22.01
N THR A 25 15.80 -22.62 -22.82
CA THR A 25 16.01 -21.18 -22.88
C THR A 25 15.67 -20.57 -21.52
N SER A 26 16.60 -19.80 -20.94
CA SER A 26 16.45 -19.20 -19.62
C SER A 26 15.70 -17.88 -19.68
N ASN A 27 14.75 -17.67 -18.78
CA ASN A 27 14.06 -16.40 -18.53
C ASN A 27 14.17 -15.97 -17.04
N ALA A 28 15.13 -16.56 -16.31
CA ALA A 28 15.23 -16.44 -14.86
C ALA A 28 15.37 -14.99 -14.37
N ARG A 29 16.01 -14.13 -15.16
CA ARG A 29 16.18 -12.70 -14.83
C ARG A 29 14.85 -11.98 -14.71
N ASN A 30 13.99 -12.11 -15.73
CA ASN A 30 12.70 -11.44 -15.73
C ASN A 30 11.75 -12.06 -14.70
N GLU A 31 11.86 -13.37 -14.44
CA GLU A 31 11.10 -14.05 -13.38
C GLU A 31 11.46 -13.53 -11.99
N ALA A 32 12.75 -13.33 -11.71
CA ALA A 32 13.20 -12.75 -10.44
C ALA A 32 12.67 -11.32 -10.26
N MET A 33 12.81 -10.47 -11.27
CA MET A 33 12.28 -9.10 -11.26
C MET A 33 10.76 -9.07 -11.07
N LEU A 34 10.02 -9.96 -11.74
CA LEU A 34 8.57 -10.04 -11.60
C LEU A 34 8.16 -10.54 -10.21
N LYS A 35 8.91 -11.47 -9.63
CA LYS A 35 8.67 -11.97 -8.27
C LYS A 35 8.77 -10.84 -7.24
N GLU A 36 9.85 -10.06 -7.27
CA GLU A 36 10.02 -8.90 -6.40
C GLU A 36 8.88 -7.89 -6.59
N ALA A 37 8.52 -7.59 -7.85
CA ALA A 37 7.38 -6.70 -8.15
C ALA A 37 6.04 -7.25 -7.64
N THR A 38 5.86 -8.58 -7.61
CA THR A 38 4.65 -9.24 -7.11
C THR A 38 4.51 -9.12 -5.59
N GLU A 39 5.61 -9.35 -4.87
CA GLU A 39 5.67 -9.17 -3.41
C GLU A 39 5.35 -7.72 -3.05
N PHE A 40 5.97 -6.78 -3.76
CA PHE A 40 5.72 -5.36 -3.58
C PHE A 40 4.28 -4.95 -3.95
N CYS A 41 3.71 -5.47 -5.04
CA CYS A 41 2.31 -5.25 -5.42
C CYS A 41 1.33 -5.64 -4.29
N THR A 42 1.64 -6.70 -3.54
CA THR A 42 0.81 -7.15 -2.42
C THR A 42 0.78 -6.12 -1.29
N GLN A 43 1.94 -5.55 -0.96
CA GLN A 43 2.06 -4.49 0.04
C GLN A 43 1.32 -3.22 -0.41
N LEU A 44 1.41 -2.87 -1.69
CA LEU A 44 0.74 -1.68 -2.24
C LEU A 44 -0.79 -1.75 -2.16
N ARG A 45 -1.36 -2.94 -2.42
CA ARG A 45 -2.80 -3.18 -2.27
C ARG A 45 -3.27 -3.11 -0.82
N ALA A 46 -2.44 -3.56 0.13
CA ALA A 46 -2.71 -3.40 1.55
C ALA A 46 -2.74 -1.92 1.92
N LEU A 47 -1.71 -1.16 1.53
CA LEU A 47 -1.66 0.29 1.75
C LEU A 47 -2.87 1.03 1.16
N GLU A 48 -3.28 0.74 -0.08
CA GLU A 48 -4.48 1.35 -0.67
C GLU A 48 -5.73 1.08 0.19
N ARG A 49 -5.90 -0.15 0.66
CA ARG A 49 -7.03 -0.55 1.51
C ARG A 49 -7.00 0.20 2.84
N ASP A 50 -5.84 0.29 3.48
CA ASP A 50 -5.66 0.94 4.78
C ASP A 50 -5.91 2.45 4.69
N LEU A 51 -5.47 3.10 3.61
CA LEU A 51 -5.75 4.52 3.37
C LEU A 51 -7.25 4.78 3.16
N ARG A 52 -7.95 3.91 2.42
CA ARG A 52 -9.40 3.99 2.25
C ARG A 52 -10.15 3.80 3.58
N SER A 53 -9.68 2.86 4.41
CA SER A 53 -10.23 2.64 5.75
C SER A 53 -10.01 3.87 6.63
N THR A 54 -8.78 4.40 6.66
CA THR A 54 -8.41 5.57 7.46
C THR A 54 -9.26 6.78 7.11
N HIS A 55 -9.45 7.05 5.81
CA HIS A 55 -10.35 8.12 5.36
C HIS A 55 -11.79 7.91 5.87
N LYS A 56 -12.34 6.70 5.74
CA LYS A 56 -13.70 6.39 6.23
C LYS A 56 -13.82 6.58 7.74
N ASP A 57 -12.79 6.19 8.50
CA ASP A 57 -12.77 6.32 9.94
C ASP A 57 -12.70 7.80 10.37
N ILE A 58 -11.89 8.62 9.68
CA ILE A 58 -11.79 10.06 9.95
C ILE A 58 -13.12 10.75 9.65
N ASP A 59 -13.75 10.46 8.51
CA ASP A 59 -15.07 11.01 8.14
C ASP A 59 -16.12 10.65 9.20
N GLY A 60 -16.17 9.39 9.64
CA GLY A 60 -17.07 8.94 10.71
C GLY A 60 -16.82 9.65 12.05
N LYS A 61 -15.55 9.87 12.42
CA LYS A 61 -15.18 10.61 13.64
C LYS A 61 -15.62 12.07 13.56
N PHE A 62 -15.38 12.74 12.42
CA PHE A 62 -15.75 14.14 12.22
C PHE A 62 -17.28 14.32 12.18
N ALA A 63 -18.01 13.41 11.55
CA ALA A 63 -19.47 13.39 11.59
C ALA A 63 -20.01 13.22 13.03
N SER A 64 -19.42 12.31 13.80
CA SER A 64 -19.80 12.08 15.21
C SER A 64 -19.51 13.31 16.08
N LEU A 65 -18.33 13.93 15.93
CA LEU A 65 -17.98 15.16 16.62
C LEU A 65 -18.94 16.30 16.27
N ARG A 66 -19.27 16.47 14.99
CA ARG A 66 -20.27 17.44 14.54
C ARG A 66 -21.61 17.23 15.22
N ASN A 67 -22.12 15.99 15.26
CA ASN A 67 -23.39 15.68 15.91
C ASN A 67 -23.38 16.02 17.40
N ILE A 68 -22.29 15.71 18.10
CA ILE A 68 -22.12 16.07 19.51
C ILE A 68 -22.11 17.59 19.69
N LEU A 69 -21.32 18.30 18.88
CA LEU A 69 -21.21 19.76 18.95
C LEU A 69 -22.51 20.48 18.57
N GLN A 70 -23.36 19.87 17.75
CA GLN A 70 -24.68 20.41 17.40
C GLN A 70 -25.78 19.99 18.39
N SER A 71 -25.48 19.09 19.33
CA SER A 71 -26.45 18.66 20.33
C SER A 71 -26.69 19.74 21.38
N PRO A 72 -27.93 19.87 21.89
CA PRO A 72 -28.20 20.75 23.03
C PRO A 72 -27.47 20.22 24.27
N LEU A 73 -26.96 21.13 25.10
CA LEU A 73 -26.46 20.83 26.42
C LEU A 73 -27.58 20.22 27.28
N PRO A 74 -27.27 19.19 28.09
CA PRO A 74 -28.20 18.69 29.09
C PRO A 74 -28.70 19.82 30.00
N ARG A 75 -30.02 19.89 30.20
CA ARG A 75 -30.66 20.94 31.02
C ARG A 75 -30.90 20.43 32.43
N ALA A 76 -30.69 21.31 33.41
CA ALA A 76 -31.23 21.13 34.75
C ALA A 76 -32.71 21.55 34.77
N TYR A 77 -33.51 20.88 35.58
CA TYR A 77 -34.93 21.20 35.77
C TYR A 77 -35.13 21.50 37.26
N ASP A 78 -35.91 22.55 37.53
CA ASP A 78 -36.41 22.89 38.85
C ASP A 78 -37.91 22.61 38.90
N GLU A 79 -38.49 22.45 40.08
CA GLU A 79 -39.93 22.31 40.24
C GLU A 79 -40.57 23.69 40.40
N ASP A 80 -41.59 23.99 39.59
CA ASP A 80 -42.39 25.20 39.79
C ASP A 80 -43.28 25.10 41.04
N ASN A 81 -43.99 26.18 41.37
CA ASN A 81 -44.90 26.23 42.52
C ASN A 81 -46.04 25.18 42.46
N ASN A 82 -46.25 24.54 41.29
CA ASN A 82 -47.24 23.50 41.07
C ASN A 82 -46.60 22.09 41.02
N GLY A 83 -45.31 21.95 41.29
CA GLY A 83 -44.56 20.69 41.22
C GLY A 83 -44.27 20.23 39.78
N THR A 84 -44.37 21.11 38.79
CA THR A 84 -44.07 20.79 37.38
C THR A 84 -42.60 21.09 37.09
N PRO A 85 -41.84 20.18 36.45
CA PRO A 85 -40.45 20.43 36.11
C PRO A 85 -40.33 21.52 35.02
N VAL A 86 -39.64 22.60 35.34
CA VAL A 86 -39.34 23.72 34.44
C VAL A 86 -37.82 23.82 34.26
N PRO A 87 -37.30 23.95 33.02
CA PRO A 87 -35.86 24.03 32.79
C PRO A 87 -35.27 25.29 33.43
N CYS A 88 -34.19 25.13 34.20
CA CYS A 88 -33.51 26.24 34.89
C CYS A 88 -32.78 27.20 33.93
N THR A 89 -32.41 26.71 32.74
CA THR A 89 -31.58 27.44 31.77
C THR A 89 -32.12 27.30 30.35
N GLU A 90 -31.88 28.33 29.54
CA GLU A 90 -32.13 28.27 28.10
C GLU A 90 -31.29 27.17 27.45
N GLY A 91 -31.82 26.55 26.40
CA GLY A 91 -31.15 25.46 25.69
C GLY A 91 -29.95 25.96 24.91
N LEU A 92 -28.76 25.80 25.49
CA LEU A 92 -27.50 26.10 24.82
C LEU A 92 -27.01 24.90 24.02
N ILE A 93 -26.28 25.15 22.93
CA ILE A 93 -25.68 24.11 22.09
C ILE A 93 -24.24 23.89 22.54
N ILE A 94 -23.80 22.63 22.64
CA ILE A 94 -22.45 22.27 23.13
C ILE A 94 -21.36 23.00 22.34
N GLY A 95 -21.49 23.03 21.02
CA GLY A 95 -20.52 23.61 20.10
C GLY A 95 -20.76 25.07 19.75
N GLN A 96 -21.43 25.84 20.60
CA GLN A 96 -21.64 27.27 20.34
C GLN A 96 -20.28 27.98 20.08
N GLY A 97 -20.19 28.69 18.95
CA GLY A 97 -18.96 29.37 18.51
C GLY A 97 -17.95 28.50 17.75
N ILE A 98 -18.18 27.19 17.63
CA ILE A 98 -17.34 26.27 16.85
C ILE A 98 -17.88 26.16 15.42
N ASN A 99 -17.00 26.27 14.43
CA ASN A 99 -17.38 26.09 13.02
C ASN A 99 -17.51 24.60 12.67
N THR A 100 -18.64 23.99 13.01
CA THR A 100 -18.87 22.55 12.79
C THR A 100 -18.87 22.13 11.31
N GLU A 101 -19.16 23.04 10.38
CA GLU A 101 -19.08 22.77 8.94
C GLU A 101 -17.65 22.61 8.44
N ALA A 102 -16.68 23.28 9.09
CA ALA A 102 -15.26 23.12 8.77
C ALA A 102 -14.76 21.68 9.02
N LEU A 103 -15.37 20.94 9.96
CA LEU A 103 -15.07 19.51 10.17
C LEU A 103 -15.46 18.69 8.94
N GLN A 104 -16.68 18.87 8.43
CA GLN A 104 -17.14 18.12 7.25
C GLN A 104 -16.36 18.51 5.98
N GLN A 105 -16.01 19.79 5.85
CA GLN A 105 -15.16 20.25 4.76
C GLN A 105 -13.77 19.63 4.84
N ALA A 106 -13.15 19.56 6.02
CA ALA A 106 -11.84 18.95 6.20
C ALA A 106 -11.84 17.46 5.82
N ALA A 107 -12.86 16.70 6.21
CA ALA A 107 -13.02 15.29 5.79
C ALA A 107 -13.23 15.15 4.26
N SER A 108 -13.99 16.05 3.65
CA SER A 108 -14.22 16.05 2.20
C SER A 108 -12.94 16.39 1.42
N ASP A 109 -12.17 17.37 1.90
CA ASP A 109 -10.87 17.72 1.33
C ASP A 109 -9.88 16.56 1.45
N LEU A 110 -9.82 15.89 2.60
CA LEU A 110 -9.01 14.69 2.83
C LEU A 110 -9.32 13.62 1.78
N LYS A 111 -10.61 13.34 1.56
CA LYS A 111 -11.06 12.35 0.58
C LYS A 111 -10.53 12.64 -0.82
N LEU A 112 -10.73 13.88 -1.29
CA LEU A 112 -10.34 14.29 -2.63
C LEU A 112 -8.82 14.22 -2.79
N ARG A 113 -8.07 14.76 -1.84
CA ARG A 113 -6.61 14.77 -1.90
C ARG A 113 -6.00 13.37 -1.82
N ILE A 114 -6.49 12.50 -0.93
CA ILE A 114 -6.01 11.10 -0.87
C ILE A 114 -6.33 10.35 -2.17
N GLU A 115 -7.55 10.53 -2.73
CA GLU A 115 -7.93 9.81 -3.94
C GLU A 115 -7.08 10.26 -5.15
N ASP A 116 -6.92 11.57 -5.34
CA ASP A 116 -6.24 12.14 -6.52
C ASP A 116 -4.70 12.09 -6.41
N GLU A 117 -4.15 12.47 -5.26
CA GLU A 117 -2.70 12.64 -5.09
C GLU A 117 -1.98 11.33 -4.73
N VAL A 118 -2.69 10.35 -4.16
CA VAL A 118 -2.08 9.10 -3.68
C VAL A 118 -2.69 7.88 -4.37
N ILE A 119 -3.98 7.62 -4.18
CA ILE A 119 -4.61 6.36 -4.62
C ILE A 119 -4.60 6.21 -6.14
N LYS A 120 -4.92 7.25 -6.90
CA LYS A 120 -4.95 7.19 -8.36
C LYS A 120 -3.57 6.85 -8.95
N PRO A 121 -2.46 7.48 -8.52
CA PRO A 121 -1.11 7.02 -8.87
C PRO A 121 -0.82 5.55 -8.50
N LEU A 122 -1.22 5.10 -7.28
CA LEU A 122 -1.04 3.70 -6.89
C LEU A 122 -1.76 2.74 -7.85
N ARG A 123 -3.00 3.07 -8.22
CA ARG A 123 -3.79 2.28 -9.18
C ARG A 123 -3.19 2.29 -10.58
N SER A 124 -2.65 3.42 -11.00
CA SER A 124 -1.93 3.51 -12.28
C SER A 124 -0.73 2.55 -12.29
N TRP A 125 0.07 2.53 -11.22
CA TRP A 125 1.18 1.59 -11.07
C TRP A 125 0.70 0.13 -11.10
N LEU A 126 -0.38 -0.20 -10.37
CA LEU A 126 -0.99 -1.54 -10.37
C LEU A 126 -1.50 -1.96 -11.76
N GLY A 127 -2.00 -1.01 -12.56
CA GLY A 127 -2.39 -1.23 -13.95
C GLY A 127 -1.20 -1.62 -14.82
N ILE A 128 -0.10 -0.86 -14.75
CA ILE A 128 1.14 -1.16 -15.49
C ILE A 128 1.70 -2.52 -15.09
N TYR A 129 1.71 -2.84 -13.79
CA TYR A 129 2.13 -4.15 -13.29
C TYR A 129 1.33 -5.30 -13.92
N ARG A 130 -0.01 -5.19 -14.00
CA ARG A 130 -0.85 -6.20 -14.66
C ARG A 130 -0.48 -6.38 -16.12
N ASP A 131 -0.27 -5.29 -16.86
CA ASP A 131 0.11 -5.35 -18.28
C ASP A 131 1.50 -5.99 -18.48
N VAL A 132 2.39 -5.86 -17.49
CA VAL A 132 3.68 -6.57 -17.47
C VAL A 132 3.49 -8.06 -17.19
N CYS A 133 2.63 -8.46 -16.26
CA CYS A 133 2.29 -9.87 -16.01
C CYS A 133 1.77 -10.55 -17.29
N GLU A 134 0.87 -9.89 -18.03
CA GLU A 134 0.34 -10.41 -19.29
C GLU A 134 1.43 -10.59 -20.35
N ARG A 135 2.34 -9.62 -20.48
CA ARG A 135 3.49 -9.71 -21.41
C ARG A 135 4.46 -10.81 -20.99
N MET A 136 4.70 -10.99 -19.71
CA MET A 136 5.54 -12.09 -19.19
C MET A 136 4.91 -13.45 -19.50
N ALA A 137 3.59 -13.60 -19.36
CA ALA A 137 2.89 -14.84 -19.73
C ALA A 137 3.02 -15.14 -21.23
N LYS A 138 2.94 -14.11 -22.10
CA LYS A 138 3.18 -14.25 -23.55
C LYS A 138 4.64 -14.62 -23.85
N LEU A 139 5.59 -14.05 -23.13
CA LEU A 139 7.01 -14.38 -23.26
C LEU A 139 7.28 -15.85 -22.92
N GLU A 140 6.69 -16.35 -21.85
CA GLU A 140 6.82 -17.76 -21.45
C GLU A 140 6.23 -18.71 -22.52
N GLN A 141 5.10 -18.34 -23.11
CA GLN A 141 4.53 -19.10 -24.23
C GLN A 141 5.47 -19.15 -25.45
N LEU A 142 6.11 -18.03 -25.80
CA LEU A 142 7.09 -17.97 -26.89
C LEU A 142 8.37 -18.75 -26.55
N ARG A 143 8.82 -18.72 -25.30
CA ARG A 143 9.98 -19.50 -24.82
C ARG A 143 9.76 -21.00 -25.02
N LEU A 144 8.59 -21.50 -24.61
CA LEU A 144 8.22 -22.91 -24.79
C LEU A 144 8.10 -23.29 -26.28
N GLU A 145 7.58 -22.38 -27.11
CA GLU A 145 7.54 -22.61 -28.56
C GLU A 145 8.95 -22.65 -29.17
N LEU A 146 9.83 -21.73 -28.77
CA LEU A 146 11.22 -21.69 -29.20
C LEU A 146 11.93 -23.02 -28.88
N ASP A 147 11.83 -23.48 -27.64
CA ASP A 147 12.45 -24.74 -27.20
C ASP A 147 11.87 -25.96 -27.94
N SER A 148 10.55 -26.00 -28.15
CA SER A 148 9.91 -27.04 -28.96
C SER A 148 10.43 -27.06 -30.41
N ARG A 149 10.65 -25.88 -31.02
CA ARG A 149 11.21 -25.76 -32.37
C ARG A 149 12.68 -26.18 -32.41
N ARG A 150 13.49 -25.80 -31.42
CA ARG A 150 14.91 -26.22 -31.28
C ARG A 150 15.00 -27.74 -31.31
N ARG A 151 14.24 -28.44 -30.46
CA ARG A 151 14.18 -29.91 -30.43
C ARG A 151 13.75 -30.54 -31.75
N THR A 152 12.80 -29.92 -32.45
CA THR A 152 12.34 -30.42 -33.76
C THR A 152 13.47 -30.31 -34.79
N VAL A 153 14.20 -29.19 -34.80
CA VAL A 153 15.36 -28.99 -35.69
C VAL A 153 16.49 -29.96 -35.36
N ASP A 154 16.78 -30.16 -34.08
CA ASP A 154 17.81 -31.12 -33.62
C ASP A 154 17.46 -32.54 -34.06
N SER A 155 16.22 -32.99 -33.82
CA SER A 155 15.75 -34.32 -34.24
C SER A 155 15.78 -34.53 -35.76
N LEU A 156 15.44 -33.51 -36.56
CA LEU A 156 15.54 -33.58 -38.01
C LEU A 156 16.98 -33.57 -38.51
N THR A 157 17.87 -32.83 -37.83
CA THR A 157 19.31 -32.82 -38.12
C THR A 157 19.91 -34.20 -37.86
N GLU A 158 19.63 -34.81 -36.71
CA GLU A 158 20.04 -36.18 -36.41
C GLU A 158 19.49 -37.19 -37.43
N LYS A 159 18.22 -37.02 -37.86
CA LYS A 159 17.64 -37.90 -38.89
C LYS A 159 18.38 -37.76 -40.22
N LEU A 160 18.67 -36.53 -40.65
CA LEU A 160 19.41 -36.27 -41.88
C LEU A 160 20.81 -36.89 -41.82
N GLU A 161 21.55 -36.66 -40.73
CA GLU A 161 22.88 -37.24 -40.54
C GLU A 161 22.87 -38.78 -40.53
N ARG A 162 21.84 -39.41 -39.96
CA ARG A 162 21.68 -40.87 -39.98
C ARG A 162 21.43 -41.38 -41.39
N LEU A 163 20.60 -40.69 -42.18
CA LEU A 163 20.36 -41.05 -43.58
C LEU A 163 21.65 -40.90 -44.40
N GLU A 164 22.38 -39.79 -44.26
CA GLU A 164 23.65 -39.56 -44.95
C GLU A 164 24.73 -40.60 -44.60
N LYS A 165 24.78 -41.07 -43.35
CA LYS A 165 25.71 -42.12 -42.90
C LYS A 165 25.29 -43.52 -43.34
N THR A 166 24.01 -43.73 -43.67
CA THR A 166 23.50 -45.04 -44.10
C THR A 166 23.81 -45.22 -45.58
N GLN A 167 24.60 -46.24 -45.92
CA GLN A 167 24.98 -46.49 -47.31
C GLN A 167 23.73 -46.76 -48.18
N PRO A 168 23.62 -46.17 -49.38
CA PRO A 168 22.47 -46.40 -50.24
C PRO A 168 22.38 -47.88 -50.63
N PRO A 169 21.18 -48.47 -50.63
CA PRO A 169 21.00 -49.86 -51.01
C PRO A 169 21.44 -50.10 -52.48
N PRO A 170 21.96 -51.30 -52.81
CA PRO A 170 22.53 -51.59 -54.12
C PRO A 170 21.48 -51.62 -55.24
N GLN A 171 20.19 -51.75 -54.91
CA GLN A 171 19.11 -51.72 -55.89
C GLN A 171 18.82 -50.29 -56.35
N GLN A 172 18.90 -50.03 -57.67
CA GLN A 172 18.72 -48.70 -58.25
C GLN A 172 17.42 -48.00 -57.83
N LYS A 173 16.31 -48.74 -57.73
CA LYS A 173 15.00 -48.23 -57.29
C LYS A 173 14.99 -47.83 -55.82
N GLU A 174 15.73 -48.54 -54.96
CA GLU A 174 15.81 -48.22 -53.53
C GLU A 174 16.78 -47.06 -53.28
N LYS A 175 17.83 -46.95 -54.10
CA LYS A 175 18.73 -45.78 -54.11
C LYS A 175 17.97 -44.49 -54.44
N GLU A 176 17.14 -44.49 -55.48
CA GLU A 176 16.33 -43.31 -55.84
C GLU A 176 15.38 -42.91 -54.70
N LYS A 177 14.75 -43.87 -54.03
CA LYS A 177 13.90 -43.59 -52.85
C LYS A 177 14.69 -42.99 -51.69
N HIS A 178 15.91 -43.48 -51.45
CA HIS A 178 16.78 -42.96 -50.40
C HIS A 178 17.19 -41.50 -50.69
N GLU A 179 17.57 -41.20 -51.93
CA GLU A 179 17.89 -39.84 -52.38
C GLU A 179 16.68 -38.90 -52.24
N GLN A 180 15.47 -39.35 -52.62
CA GLN A 180 14.23 -38.59 -52.44
C GLN A 180 13.91 -38.36 -50.96
N GLU A 181 14.14 -39.33 -50.07
CA GLU A 181 13.92 -39.14 -48.63
C GLU A 181 14.92 -38.13 -48.06
N LEU A 182 16.19 -38.19 -48.47
CA LEU A 182 17.22 -37.25 -48.05
C LEU A 182 16.85 -35.82 -48.47
N GLU A 183 16.47 -35.61 -49.73
CA GLU A 183 16.03 -34.30 -50.22
C GLU A 183 14.79 -33.80 -49.45
N ARG A 184 13.80 -34.67 -49.22
CA ARG A 184 12.59 -34.32 -48.48
C ARG A 184 12.91 -33.91 -47.03
N VAL A 185 13.79 -34.64 -46.34
CA VAL A 185 14.20 -34.31 -44.97
C VAL A 185 14.99 -33.01 -44.95
N ALA A 186 15.87 -32.78 -45.93
CA ALA A 186 16.65 -31.55 -46.05
C ALA A 186 15.75 -30.31 -46.28
N GLN A 187 14.80 -30.38 -47.21
CA GLN A 187 13.83 -29.30 -47.45
C GLN A 187 12.96 -29.02 -46.20
N LEU A 188 12.50 -30.09 -45.52
CA LEU A 188 11.72 -29.95 -44.30
C LEU A 188 12.55 -29.30 -43.18
N LEU A 189 13.81 -29.73 -43.02
CA LEU A 189 14.75 -29.17 -42.04
C LEU A 189 14.98 -27.69 -42.29
N GLN A 190 15.18 -27.27 -43.55
CA GLN A 190 15.33 -25.86 -43.91
C GLN A 190 14.11 -25.04 -43.48
N HIS A 191 12.91 -25.47 -43.87
CA HIS A 191 11.67 -24.80 -43.47
C HIS A 191 11.47 -24.74 -41.95
N LYS A 192 11.93 -25.75 -41.19
CA LYS A 192 11.90 -25.71 -39.72
C LYS A 192 12.95 -24.77 -39.13
N ARG A 193 14.12 -24.64 -39.76
CA ARG A 193 15.16 -23.67 -39.37
C ARG A 193 14.68 -22.24 -39.57
N ASP A 194 14.06 -21.92 -40.70
CA ASP A 194 13.50 -20.59 -40.95
C ASP A 194 12.46 -20.21 -39.88
N LYS A 195 11.59 -21.18 -39.56
CA LYS A 195 10.61 -21.08 -38.48
C LYS A 195 11.25 -20.88 -37.11
N LEU A 196 12.32 -21.61 -36.81
CA LEU A 196 13.07 -21.44 -35.57
C LEU A 196 13.65 -20.03 -35.47
N THR A 197 14.33 -19.56 -36.51
CA THR A 197 14.91 -18.21 -36.59
C THR A 197 13.86 -17.13 -36.36
N HIS A 198 12.70 -17.22 -37.02
CA HIS A 198 11.61 -16.26 -36.82
C HIS A 198 11.12 -16.23 -35.37
N THR A 199 10.88 -17.39 -34.76
CA THR A 199 10.46 -17.47 -33.34
C THR A 199 11.54 -16.97 -32.39
N GLN A 200 12.82 -17.19 -32.71
CA GLN A 200 13.95 -16.71 -31.91
C GLN A 200 14.03 -15.18 -31.91
N HIS A 201 13.80 -14.52 -33.06
CA HIS A 201 13.70 -13.06 -33.12
C HIS A 201 12.52 -12.54 -32.29
N ALA A 202 11.32 -13.10 -32.50
CA ALA A 202 10.13 -12.72 -31.75
C ALA A 202 10.30 -12.88 -30.23
N TYR A 203 10.96 -13.95 -29.77
CA TYR A 203 11.28 -14.15 -28.37
C TYR A 203 12.20 -13.04 -27.84
N ARG A 204 13.31 -12.74 -28.54
CA ARG A 204 14.27 -11.70 -28.11
C ARG A 204 13.64 -10.32 -28.05
N ASP A 205 12.80 -9.97 -29.02
CA ASP A 205 12.14 -8.67 -29.07
C ASP A 205 11.16 -8.50 -27.90
N LEU A 206 10.36 -9.54 -27.61
CA LEU A 206 9.44 -9.52 -26.47
C LEU A 206 10.18 -9.57 -25.14
N GLU A 207 11.25 -10.35 -25.04
CA GLU A 207 12.11 -10.44 -23.84
C GLU A 207 12.69 -9.08 -23.47
N ASN A 208 13.24 -8.36 -24.45
CA ASN A 208 13.76 -7.01 -24.27
C ASN A 208 12.65 -6.03 -23.85
N THR A 209 11.47 -6.15 -24.46
CA THR A 209 10.30 -5.32 -24.11
C THR A 209 9.85 -5.55 -22.67
N VAL A 210 9.75 -6.81 -22.25
CA VAL A 210 9.40 -7.20 -20.86
C VAL A 210 10.45 -6.70 -19.88
N PHE A 211 11.73 -6.92 -20.19
CA PHE A 211 12.84 -6.47 -19.36
C PHE A 211 12.82 -4.95 -19.14
N ASN A 212 12.68 -4.17 -20.21
CA ASN A 212 12.61 -2.71 -20.13
C ASN A 212 11.38 -2.24 -19.34
N SER A 213 10.24 -2.92 -19.51
CA SER A 213 9.02 -2.59 -18.78
C SER A 213 9.15 -2.90 -17.28
N LEU A 214 9.75 -4.03 -16.92
CA LEU A 214 10.06 -4.39 -15.52
C LEU A 214 11.05 -3.40 -14.91
N GLN A 215 12.10 -3.00 -15.64
CA GLN A 215 13.04 -1.99 -15.15
C GLN A 215 12.35 -0.64 -14.88
N ALA A 216 11.48 -0.18 -15.79
CA ALA A 216 10.71 1.04 -15.59
C ALA A 216 9.81 0.91 -14.35
N LEU A 217 9.05 -0.17 -14.25
CA LEU A 217 8.17 -0.43 -13.12
C LEU A 217 8.90 -0.43 -11.77
N ILE A 218 10.09 -1.05 -11.71
CA ILE A 218 10.93 -1.08 -10.51
C ILE A 218 11.46 0.32 -10.19
N LYS A 219 11.90 1.10 -11.17
CA LYS A 219 12.36 2.49 -10.93
C LYS A 219 11.23 3.36 -10.40
N ASP A 220 10.02 3.18 -10.90
CA ASP A 220 8.83 3.91 -10.45
C ASP A 220 8.48 3.62 -8.98
N THR A 221 8.96 2.49 -8.41
CA THR A 221 8.76 2.21 -6.98
C THR A 221 9.45 3.23 -6.06
N GLY A 222 10.50 3.92 -6.53
CA GLY A 222 11.19 4.96 -5.75
C GLY A 222 10.29 6.13 -5.36
N VAL A 223 9.32 6.48 -6.21
CA VAL A 223 8.35 7.57 -5.98
C VAL A 223 7.28 7.16 -4.95
N LEU A 224 7.10 5.85 -4.71
CA LEU A 224 6.05 5.36 -3.81
C LEU A 224 6.32 5.67 -2.35
N ARG A 225 7.60 5.80 -1.96
CA ARG A 225 7.98 6.34 -0.65
C ARG A 225 7.39 7.72 -0.44
N ASP A 226 7.43 8.55 -1.48
CA ASP A 226 6.97 9.93 -1.40
C ASP A 226 5.43 9.97 -1.32
N TYR A 227 4.71 9.02 -1.93
CA TYR A 227 3.25 8.90 -1.74
C TYR A 227 2.85 8.49 -0.32
N ALA A 228 3.61 7.62 0.34
CA ALA A 228 3.34 7.28 1.75
C ALA A 228 3.54 8.51 2.66
N GLY A 229 4.62 9.27 2.44
CA GLY A 229 4.85 10.54 3.14
C GLY A 229 3.75 11.57 2.86
N LEU A 230 3.33 11.69 1.60
CA LEU A 230 2.25 12.59 1.19
C LEU A 230 0.92 12.19 1.84
N ALA A 231 0.60 10.90 1.92
CA ALA A 231 -0.61 10.43 2.58
C ALA A 231 -0.66 10.85 4.06
N LEU A 232 0.45 10.66 4.80
CA LEU A 232 0.56 11.10 6.19
C LEU A 232 0.42 12.61 6.33
N GLN A 233 1.03 13.37 5.41
CA GLN A 233 0.91 14.83 5.38
C GLN A 233 -0.55 15.27 5.15
N ILE A 234 -1.26 14.67 4.18
CA ILE A 234 -2.67 14.99 3.93
C ILE A 234 -3.54 14.68 5.16
N ILE A 235 -3.28 13.57 5.85
CA ILE A 235 -3.97 13.21 7.09
C ILE A 235 -3.69 14.25 8.19
N GLN A 236 -2.43 14.67 8.36
CA GLN A 236 -2.05 15.72 9.31
C GLN A 236 -2.76 17.04 8.99
N ASP A 237 -2.77 17.47 7.73
CA ASP A 237 -3.46 18.69 7.28
C ASP A 237 -4.97 18.62 7.62
N CYS A 238 -5.61 17.46 7.47
CA CYS A 238 -7.00 17.24 7.82
C CYS A 238 -7.25 17.48 9.32
N TYR A 239 -6.42 16.90 10.19
CA TYR A 239 -6.54 17.12 11.63
C TYR A 239 -6.26 18.57 12.03
N GLN A 240 -5.30 19.24 11.39
CA GLN A 240 -5.03 20.65 11.64
C GLN A 240 -6.21 21.54 11.24
N LYS A 241 -6.83 21.31 10.07
CA LYS A 241 -8.06 21.99 9.65
C LYS A 241 -9.22 21.73 10.62
N GLY A 242 -9.37 20.49 11.06
CA GLY A 242 -10.37 20.12 12.07
C GLY A 242 -10.15 20.83 13.41
N TYR A 243 -8.91 20.93 13.86
CA TYR A 243 -8.55 21.67 15.08
C TYR A 243 -8.80 23.18 14.94
N ALA A 244 -8.51 23.78 13.77
CA ALA A 244 -8.74 25.19 13.52
C ALA A 244 -10.23 25.59 13.62
N ALA A 245 -11.16 24.65 13.43
CA ALA A 245 -12.59 24.87 13.64
C ALA A 245 -12.94 25.30 15.08
N PHE A 246 -12.10 24.94 16.05
CA PHE A 246 -12.24 25.32 17.46
C PHE A 246 -11.59 26.66 17.79
N GLY A 247 -10.71 27.17 16.92
CA GLY A 247 -10.01 28.45 17.16
C GLY A 247 -10.93 29.67 17.06
N THR A 248 -12.11 29.54 16.45
CA THR A 248 -13.14 30.59 16.44
C THR A 248 -14.01 30.58 17.69
N ALA A 249 -13.91 29.54 18.52
CA ALA A 249 -14.68 29.47 19.74
C ALA A 249 -14.20 30.59 20.66
N THR A 250 -15.11 31.52 20.98
CA THR A 250 -14.90 32.42 22.10
C THR A 250 -14.61 31.52 23.30
N PRO A 251 -13.47 31.66 23.99
CA PRO A 251 -13.18 30.83 25.15
C PRO A 251 -14.38 30.89 26.06
N LEU A 252 -14.87 29.72 26.51
CA LEU A 252 -16.02 29.56 27.38
C LEU A 252 -15.73 30.10 28.80
N HIS A 253 -14.91 31.16 28.92
CA HIS A 253 -14.42 31.76 30.16
C HIS A 253 -15.52 32.44 30.97
N ASP A 254 -16.65 32.80 30.35
CA ASP A 254 -17.79 33.36 31.07
C ASP A 254 -18.76 32.30 31.61
N TYR A 255 -18.54 31.02 31.29
CA TYR A 255 -19.12 29.95 32.09
C TYR A 255 -18.32 29.88 33.39
N HIS A 256 -18.73 30.70 34.37
CA HIS A 256 -18.38 30.51 35.76
C HIS A 256 -18.70 29.07 36.11
N SER A 257 -17.68 28.20 36.06
CA SER A 257 -17.85 26.82 36.44
C SER A 257 -18.41 26.85 37.84
N THR A 258 -19.64 26.35 38.01
CA THR A 258 -20.25 26.23 39.34
C THR A 258 -19.34 25.42 40.25
N SER A 259 -18.45 24.58 39.72
CA SER A 259 -17.37 23.97 40.49
C SER A 259 -16.39 25.00 41.06
N ASP A 260 -15.89 25.96 40.27
CA ASP A 260 -14.95 26.97 40.76
C ASP A 260 -15.63 27.95 41.72
N ALA A 261 -16.87 28.35 41.43
CA ALA A 261 -17.66 29.16 42.34
C ALA A 261 -17.98 28.40 43.64
N MET A 262 -18.35 27.11 43.58
CA MET A 262 -18.58 26.28 44.77
C MET A 262 -17.29 26.00 45.53
N TYR A 263 -16.16 25.75 44.85
CA TYR A 263 -14.87 25.56 45.50
C TYR A 263 -14.43 26.86 46.17
N GLN A 264 -14.57 28.02 45.52
CA GLN A 264 -14.28 29.32 46.15
C GLN A 264 -15.22 29.59 47.32
N GLN A 265 -16.51 29.30 47.20
CA GLN A 265 -17.48 29.49 48.29
C GLN A 265 -17.20 28.52 49.46
N GLN A 266 -16.84 27.27 49.17
CA GLN A 266 -16.46 26.29 50.18
C GLN A 266 -15.15 26.67 50.86
N PHE A 267 -14.15 27.17 50.13
CA PHE A 267 -12.92 27.72 50.71
C PHE A 267 -13.17 28.96 51.56
N GLN A 268 -14.05 29.87 51.13
CA GLN A 268 -14.45 31.03 51.93
C GLN A 268 -15.18 30.60 53.21
N ASN A 269 -16.09 29.64 53.14
CA ASN A 269 -16.77 29.08 54.31
C ASN A 269 -15.79 28.35 55.25
N MET A 270 -14.81 27.63 54.70
CA MET A 270 -13.78 26.95 55.49
C MET A 270 -12.85 27.95 56.19
N ALA A 271 -12.46 29.03 55.50
CA ALA A 271 -11.67 30.12 56.07
C ALA A 271 -12.43 30.88 57.16
N MET A 272 -13.72 31.16 56.96
CA MET A 272 -14.58 31.73 58.02
C MET A 272 -14.69 30.81 59.23
N ASN A 273 -14.90 29.51 59.01
CA ASN A 273 -14.99 28.54 60.11
C ASN A 273 -13.65 28.38 60.86
N GLN A 274 -12.51 28.38 60.17
CA GLN A 274 -11.19 28.38 60.83
C GLN A 274 -10.97 29.66 61.63
N ARG A 275 -11.38 30.82 61.10
CA ARG A 275 -11.27 32.09 61.83
C ARG A 275 -12.14 32.08 63.10
N ALA A 276 -13.40 31.66 63.00
CA ALA A 276 -14.30 31.52 64.15
C ALA A 276 -13.77 30.50 65.19
N GLN A 277 -13.18 29.38 64.74
CA GLN A 277 -12.54 28.42 65.64
C GLN A 277 -11.27 28.99 66.29
N SER A 278 -10.47 29.76 65.57
CA SER A 278 -9.27 30.40 66.12
C SER A 278 -9.61 31.49 67.13
N GLU A 279 -10.65 32.30 66.88
CA GLU A 279 -11.18 33.29 67.82
C GLU A 279 -11.77 32.62 69.06
N ARG A 280 -12.46 31.48 68.89
CA ARG A 280 -12.93 30.68 70.03
C ARG A 280 -11.77 30.07 70.81
N ALA A 281 -10.72 29.61 70.14
CA ALA A 281 -9.54 29.03 70.76
C ALA A 281 -8.70 30.08 71.51
N THR A 282 -8.57 31.31 70.99
CA THR A 282 -7.90 32.41 71.72
C THR A 282 -8.70 32.84 72.93
N LEU A 283 -10.03 32.89 72.84
CA LEU A 283 -10.89 33.16 73.99
C LEU A 283 -10.78 32.08 75.07
N ILE A 284 -10.81 30.79 74.68
CA ILE A 284 -10.59 29.68 75.61
C ILE A 284 -9.18 29.75 76.21
N ARG A 285 -8.15 30.02 75.41
CA ARG A 285 -6.76 30.14 75.89
C ARG A 285 -6.56 31.31 76.84
N GLN A 286 -7.26 32.43 76.67
CA GLN A 286 -7.27 33.52 77.65
C GLN A 286 -7.93 33.10 78.97
N MET A 287 -8.97 32.26 78.92
CA MET A 287 -9.64 31.78 80.13
C MET A 287 -8.93 30.62 80.82
N THR A 288 -8.13 29.83 80.10
CA THR A 288 -7.54 28.60 80.63
C THR A 288 -6.03 28.63 80.77
N ALA A 289 -5.33 29.73 80.49
CA ALA A 289 -3.87 29.78 80.56
C ALA A 289 -3.33 29.51 81.99
N PRO A 290 -2.71 28.34 82.24
CA PRO A 290 -1.98 28.08 83.46
C PRO A 290 -0.52 28.46 83.26
N THR A 291 0.06 29.05 84.29
CA THR A 291 1.47 29.40 84.36
C THR A 291 2.33 28.14 84.34
N GLY A 292 3.10 27.95 83.26
CA GLY A 292 4.37 27.25 83.32
C GLY A 292 4.45 25.83 82.75
N ALA A 293 5.72 25.49 82.51
CA ALA A 293 6.32 24.18 82.26
C ALA A 293 6.64 23.78 80.81
N ARG A 294 7.95 23.75 80.58
CA ARG A 294 8.73 23.10 79.53
C ARG A 294 8.37 21.61 79.38
N THR A 295 8.49 21.04 78.19
CA THR A 295 9.57 20.07 77.80
C THR A 295 9.26 19.29 76.51
N ALA A 296 10.32 19.20 75.69
CA ALA A 296 10.82 18.02 74.97
C ALA A 296 9.98 17.25 73.91
N GLY A 297 10.47 17.33 72.66
CA GLY A 297 11.10 16.21 71.92
C GLY A 297 10.28 14.97 71.56
N GLY A 298 10.22 14.63 70.26
CA GLY A 298 9.86 13.28 69.83
C GLY A 298 9.57 13.15 68.34
N ALA A 299 10.49 12.52 67.62
CA ALA A 299 10.43 12.19 66.20
C ALA A 299 9.63 10.91 65.90
N SER A 300 9.03 10.81 64.70
CA SER A 300 8.68 9.54 64.04
C SER A 300 8.55 9.81 62.52
N LYS A 301 9.45 9.29 61.69
CA LYS A 301 9.53 7.95 61.06
C LYS A 301 8.64 7.83 59.81
N GLU A 302 9.31 7.97 58.67
CA GLU A 302 8.93 7.53 57.33
C GLU A 302 8.63 6.02 57.28
N GLY A 303 7.63 5.67 56.49
CA GLY A 303 7.26 4.31 56.14
C GLY A 303 6.61 4.25 54.75
N ASP A 304 7.42 3.80 53.80
CA ASP A 304 7.17 2.67 52.90
C ASP A 304 5.93 2.58 51.97
N ARG A 305 6.23 2.26 50.70
CA ARG A 305 5.77 1.09 49.91
C ARG A 305 5.02 1.29 48.57
N ALA A 306 5.45 0.40 47.64
CA ALA A 306 4.79 -0.21 46.46
C ALA A 306 4.74 0.64 45.16
N GLY A 307 5.12 0.19 43.96
CA GLY A 307 5.53 -1.13 43.43
C GLY A 307 4.43 -1.82 42.61
N VAL A 308 4.42 -1.70 41.27
CA VAL A 308 3.67 -2.52 40.26
C VAL A 308 4.31 -2.26 38.86
N ALA A 309 5.03 -3.18 38.22
CA ALA A 309 4.65 -4.28 37.30
C ALA A 309 4.06 -3.85 35.92
N LEU A 310 4.74 -4.18 34.81
CA LEU A 310 4.18 -4.08 33.44
C LEU A 310 4.72 -5.19 32.50
N TYR A 311 3.79 -6.09 32.16
CA TYR A 311 3.47 -6.83 30.93
C TYR A 311 4.50 -7.24 29.86
N ALA A 312 4.41 -8.54 29.51
CA ALA A 312 4.90 -9.18 28.29
C ALA A 312 3.83 -9.17 27.18
N ALA A 313 4.26 -9.04 25.92
CA ALA A 313 3.39 -9.06 24.73
C ALA A 313 3.56 -10.38 23.95
N ALA A 314 2.42 -10.97 23.58
CA ALA A 314 2.30 -12.11 22.67
C ALA A 314 2.23 -11.62 21.22
N MET A 315 2.86 -12.36 20.30
CA MET A 315 2.79 -12.16 18.86
C MET A 315 1.93 -13.29 18.26
N ASP A 316 0.87 -12.92 17.55
CA ASP A 316 -0.03 -13.83 16.84
C ASP A 316 0.39 -13.97 15.36
N ASP A 317 0.32 -15.23 14.91
CA ASP A 317 0.52 -15.72 13.56
C ASP A 317 -0.56 -15.23 12.57
N VAL A 318 -0.15 -14.81 11.38
CA VAL A 318 -1.04 -14.55 10.24
C VAL A 318 -0.75 -15.54 9.12
N ALA A 319 -1.66 -16.51 8.97
CA ALA A 319 -1.69 -17.47 7.88
C ALA A 319 -2.10 -16.82 6.55
N GLY A 320 -1.32 -17.08 5.50
CA GLY A 320 -1.57 -16.60 4.14
C GLY A 320 -2.44 -17.55 3.33
N ASP A 321 -3.52 -17.00 2.79
CA ASP A 321 -4.50 -17.70 1.94
C ASP A 321 -4.07 -17.62 0.46
N ALA A 322 -3.95 -18.78 -0.19
CA ALA A 322 -3.52 -18.91 -1.58
C ALA A 322 -4.74 -18.98 -2.52
N MET A 323 -4.88 -18.01 -3.43
CA MET A 323 -5.94 -18.00 -4.44
C MET A 323 -5.54 -18.83 -5.68
N PRO A 324 -6.42 -19.71 -6.21
CA PRO A 324 -6.18 -20.43 -7.45
C PRO A 324 -6.56 -19.57 -8.67
N TYR A 325 -5.67 -19.49 -9.66
CA TYR A 325 -5.98 -18.94 -10.97
C TYR A 325 -6.68 -20.00 -11.83
N ASP A 326 -7.98 -19.82 -12.06
CA ASP A 326 -8.74 -20.60 -13.04
C ASP A 326 -8.69 -19.90 -14.40
N GLN A 327 -7.94 -20.47 -15.34
CA GLN A 327 -7.69 -19.89 -16.66
C GLN A 327 -8.62 -20.54 -17.70
N GLN A 328 -9.81 -19.95 -17.90
CA GLN A 328 -10.70 -20.32 -19.00
C GLN A 328 -10.05 -19.99 -20.35
N MET A 329 -9.71 -21.04 -21.12
CA MET A 329 -9.25 -20.91 -22.50
C MET A 329 -10.43 -20.64 -23.43
N GLN A 330 -10.51 -19.42 -23.94
CA GLN A 330 -11.42 -19.03 -25.02
C GLN A 330 -10.78 -19.38 -26.38
N GLN A 331 -11.48 -20.17 -27.19
CA GLN A 331 -11.08 -20.55 -28.55
C GLN A 331 -11.19 -19.33 -29.48
N GLN A 332 -10.09 -18.96 -30.15
CA GLN A 332 -10.07 -17.96 -31.23
C GLN A 332 -10.18 -18.63 -32.60
N GLY A 333 -11.03 -18.04 -33.46
CA GLY A 333 -11.30 -18.47 -34.84
C GLY A 333 -10.17 -18.14 -35.84
N PRO A 334 -10.40 -18.40 -37.15
CA PRO A 334 -9.35 -18.45 -38.17
C PRO A 334 -8.80 -17.06 -38.51
N TYR A 335 -7.47 -16.99 -38.60
CA TYR A 335 -6.66 -15.80 -38.91
C TYR A 335 -6.62 -15.57 -40.44
N VAL A 336 -6.92 -14.33 -40.86
CA VAL A 336 -6.79 -13.85 -42.25
C VAL A 336 -5.59 -12.91 -42.29
N ASP A 337 -4.61 -13.18 -43.16
CA ASP A 337 -3.43 -12.34 -43.37
C ASP A 337 -3.80 -10.99 -44.00
N PRO A 338 -3.33 -9.85 -43.46
CA PRO A 338 -3.27 -8.60 -44.19
C PRO A 338 -1.84 -8.35 -44.69
N ALA A 339 -1.71 -8.26 -46.01
CA ALA A 339 -0.53 -7.74 -46.67
C ALA A 339 -0.40 -6.22 -46.44
N GLY A 340 0.79 -5.81 -45.98
CA GLY A 340 1.51 -4.58 -46.36
C GLY A 340 0.87 -3.21 -46.04
N GLN A 341 1.49 -2.46 -45.12
CA GLN A 341 1.99 -1.08 -45.32
C GLN A 341 2.40 -0.44 -43.99
N GLY A 342 3.51 0.31 -44.00
CA GLY A 342 3.75 1.40 -43.06
C GLY A 342 4.76 1.12 -41.94
N THR A 343 6.04 1.35 -42.22
CA THR A 343 7.06 1.63 -41.20
C THR A 343 6.75 2.97 -40.51
N GLY A 344 5.91 2.94 -39.47
CA GLY A 344 5.72 4.04 -38.52
C GLY A 344 6.49 3.75 -37.25
N GLY A 345 7.43 4.64 -36.88
CA GLY A 345 8.23 4.51 -35.66
C GLY A 345 7.35 4.37 -34.42
N ALA A 346 7.67 3.39 -33.58
CA ALA A 346 7.00 3.15 -32.32
C ALA A 346 7.21 4.35 -31.38
N ILE A 347 6.19 5.21 -31.29
CA ILE A 347 6.09 6.26 -30.28
C ILE A 347 5.89 5.57 -28.94
N ASN A 348 6.81 5.85 -28.01
CA ASN A 348 6.81 5.32 -26.66
C ASN A 348 5.53 5.78 -25.91
N PRO A 349 4.61 4.88 -25.51
CA PRO A 349 3.35 5.25 -24.88
C PRO A 349 3.52 5.92 -23.51
N TYR A 350 4.73 5.88 -22.94
CA TYR A 350 5.07 6.56 -21.68
C TYR A 350 5.26 8.08 -21.83
N GLN A 351 5.40 8.62 -23.04
CA GLN A 351 5.68 10.05 -23.23
C GLN A 351 4.40 10.92 -23.15
N ASN A 352 3.23 10.36 -23.47
CA ASN A 352 1.97 11.12 -23.48
C ASN A 352 1.26 11.18 -22.13
N ALA A 353 1.59 10.30 -21.18
CA ALA A 353 0.99 10.33 -19.84
C ALA A 353 1.50 11.50 -18.96
N TYR A 354 2.66 12.08 -19.30
CA TYR A 354 3.26 13.19 -18.55
C TYR A 354 3.00 14.58 -19.14
N GLN A 355 2.43 14.70 -20.35
CA GLN A 355 2.27 15.99 -21.05
C GLN A 355 0.87 16.60 -21.00
N ALA A 356 -0.14 15.91 -20.47
CA ALA A 356 -1.53 16.38 -20.48
C ALA A 356 -2.09 16.61 -19.06
N SER A 357 -1.50 17.55 -18.32
CA SER A 357 -2.16 18.22 -17.18
C SER A 357 -1.90 19.72 -17.27
N PRO A 358 -2.80 20.50 -17.90
CA PRO A 358 -2.72 21.95 -17.86
C PRO A 358 -3.26 22.43 -16.51
N HIS A 359 -2.45 23.18 -15.78
CA HIS A 359 -2.68 23.69 -14.42
C HIS A 359 -2.40 22.70 -13.29
N HIS A 360 -1.14 22.55 -12.90
CA HIS A 360 -0.72 22.53 -11.50
C HIS A 360 0.74 22.97 -11.42
N TYR A 361 1.05 23.75 -10.39
CA TYR A 361 2.30 24.46 -10.18
C TYR A 361 3.54 23.58 -10.40
N ASN A 362 4.53 24.14 -11.12
CA ASN A 362 5.92 23.72 -11.06
C ASN A 362 6.43 23.82 -9.61
N ARG A 363 6.17 22.80 -8.81
CA ARG A 363 6.93 22.53 -7.59
C ARG A 363 7.81 21.33 -7.89
N ILE A 364 8.89 21.59 -8.60
CA ILE A 364 10.05 20.70 -8.66
C ILE A 364 10.50 20.58 -7.20
N MET A 365 10.16 19.48 -6.53
CA MET A 365 10.85 19.09 -5.30
C MET A 365 12.25 18.63 -5.71
N THR A 366 13.15 19.59 -5.92
CA THR A 366 14.58 19.32 -5.83
C THR A 366 14.83 18.90 -4.38
N SER A 367 14.99 17.60 -4.17
CA SER A 367 15.48 17.07 -2.90
C SER A 367 16.81 17.76 -2.58
N PRO A 368 16.99 18.41 -1.41
CA PRO A 368 18.32 18.80 -1.00
C PRO A 368 19.12 17.51 -0.80
N VAL A 369 20.16 17.33 -1.59
CA VAL A 369 21.19 16.33 -1.35
C VAL A 369 21.91 16.76 -0.08
N GLY A 370 21.40 16.29 1.06
CA GLY A 370 22.10 16.37 2.34
C GLY A 370 23.29 15.42 2.28
N GLY A 371 24.48 15.99 2.05
CA GLY A 371 25.73 15.27 2.16
C GLY A 371 25.91 14.76 3.59
N TRP A 372 25.78 13.46 3.78
CA TRP A 372 26.34 12.76 4.93
C TRP A 372 27.86 12.74 4.77
N GLN A 373 28.51 13.82 5.19
CA GLN A 373 29.95 13.87 5.39
C GLN A 373 30.25 13.12 6.68
N GLY A 374 30.81 11.92 6.54
CA GLY A 374 31.32 11.14 7.65
C GLY A 374 32.46 11.90 8.35
N GLN A 375 32.26 12.23 9.62
CA GLN A 375 33.34 12.63 10.51
C GLN A 375 34.26 11.43 10.76
N ALA A 376 35.54 11.60 10.43
CA ALA A 376 36.60 10.67 10.82
C ALA A 376 36.82 10.77 12.33
N ILE A 377 36.82 9.61 13.00
CA ILE A 377 37.27 9.46 14.39
C ILE A 377 38.79 9.29 14.37
N PRO A 378 39.57 10.11 15.10
CA PRO A 378 41.01 9.91 15.21
C PRO A 378 41.33 8.79 16.22
N TYR A 379 42.20 7.87 15.83
CA TYR A 379 43.01 7.04 16.73
C TYR A 379 44.46 7.48 16.64
#